data_AF-A0A3B0M469-F1
#
_entry.id   AF-A0A3B0M469-F1
#
_cell.length_a   1.000
_cell.length_b   1.000
_cell.length_c   1.000
_cell.angle_alpha   90.00
_cell.angle_beta   90.00
_cell.angle_gamma   90.00
#
_symmetry.space_group_name_H-M   'P 1'
#
loop_
_entity.id
_entity.type
_entity.pdbx_description
1 polymer ?
#
loop_
_entity_poly.entity_id
_entity_poly.type
_entity_poly.pdbx_seq_one_letter_code
_entity_poly.pdbx_strand_id
1 'polypeptide(L)'
;MTLPDPALQPDFYTDVPFKRAGAWAIDLVVTLALTLVGLVLTLFISAFFLPLLFAAVSVAYRTVMLSRYGATLGMMVMALKWRHLNGRTPDATTALIYSSAHAVMWTVFPLQIVSIALILMSSYRQGLHDHLLSTTMLHKIAPD
;
A
#
# COMPACT_ATOMS: atom_id res chain seq x y z
N MET A 1 -16.22 -9.23 11.23
CA MET A 1 -16.31 -8.08 12.13
C MET A 1 -16.67 -6.83 11.36
N THR A 2 -17.30 -5.87 12.02
CA THR A 2 -17.56 -4.53 11.49
C THR A 2 -16.30 -3.69 11.56
N LEU A 3 -16.00 -2.95 10.49
CA LEU A 3 -14.89 -1.99 10.46
C LEU A 3 -15.11 -0.88 11.53
N PRO A 4 -14.08 -0.42 12.27
CA PRO A 4 -14.22 0.70 13.20
C PRO A 4 -14.76 1.96 12.51
N ASP A 5 -15.81 2.56 13.06
CA ASP A 5 -16.40 3.79 12.56
C ASP A 5 -15.47 4.99 12.88
N PRO A 6 -15.02 5.77 11.89
CA PRO A 6 -14.17 6.94 12.11
C PRO A 6 -14.76 8.01 13.04
N ALA A 7 -16.10 8.12 13.12
CA ALA A 7 -16.76 9.09 14.00
C ALA A 7 -16.76 8.64 15.46
N LEU A 8 -16.86 7.34 15.70
CA LEU A 8 -16.91 6.76 17.05
C LEU A 8 -15.53 6.36 17.58
N GLN A 9 -14.61 5.98 16.69
CA GLN A 9 -13.28 5.47 17.03
C GLN A 9 -12.21 6.11 16.13
N PRO A 10 -12.02 7.43 16.21
CA PRO A 10 -11.08 8.17 15.35
C PRO A 10 -9.62 7.74 15.55
N ASP A 11 -9.27 7.22 16.72
CA ASP A 11 -7.90 6.82 17.09
C ASP A 11 -7.30 5.76 16.15
N PHE A 12 -8.14 4.95 15.48
CA PHE A 12 -7.67 3.99 14.48
C PHE A 12 -7.20 4.65 13.17
N TYR A 13 -7.56 5.91 12.94
CA TYR A 13 -7.35 6.64 11.69
C TYR A 13 -6.48 7.90 11.84
N THR A 14 -6.38 8.49 13.02
CA THR A 14 -5.68 9.78 13.24
C THR A 14 -4.25 9.79 12.71
N ASP A 15 -3.45 8.78 13.03
CA ASP A 15 -2.04 8.71 12.63
C ASP A 15 -1.81 8.08 11.24
N VAL A 16 -2.87 7.59 10.60
CA VAL A 16 -2.75 6.81 9.36
C VAL A 16 -2.00 7.59 8.27
N PRO A 17 -2.25 8.89 8.01
CA PRO A 17 -1.51 9.62 6.98
C PRO A 17 0.01 9.60 7.19
N PHE A 18 0.48 9.83 8.42
CA PHE A 18 1.90 9.82 8.74
C PHE A 18 2.49 8.41 8.72
N LYS A 19 1.78 7.43 9.29
CA LYS A 19 2.16 6.01 9.27
C LYS A 19 2.26 5.48 7.83
N ARG A 20 1.40 5.94 6.92
CA ARG A 20 1.46 5.60 5.48
C ARG A 20 2.71 6.14 4.81
N ALA A 21 3.11 7.38 5.10
CA ALA A 21 4.33 7.96 4.57
C ALA A 21 5.57 7.18 5.04
N GLY A 22 5.64 6.83 6.33
CA GLY A 22 6.71 5.98 6.88
C GLY A 22 6.71 4.58 6.28
N ALA A 23 5.54 3.95 6.15
CA ALA A 23 5.40 2.63 5.55
C ALA A 23 5.85 2.62 4.09
N TRP A 24 5.49 3.67 3.32
CA TRP A 24 5.95 3.84 1.95
C TRP A 24 7.48 3.96 1.85
N ALA A 25 8.12 4.74 2.73
CA ALA A 25 9.58 4.88 2.75
C ALA A 25 10.28 3.54 3.01
N ILE A 26 9.77 2.74 3.95
CA ILE A 26 10.29 1.40 4.23
C ILE A 26 10.08 0.46 3.04
N ASP A 27 8.87 0.44 2.47
CA ASP A 27 8.56 -0.39 1.31
C ASP A 27 9.39 0.00 0.08
N LEU A 28 9.73 1.29 -0.07
CA LEU A 28 10.64 1.76 -1.12
C LEU A 28 12.02 1.13 -0.96
N VAL A 29 12.59 1.14 0.24
CA VAL A 29 13.89 0.51 0.54
C VAL A 29 13.85 -1.00 0.28
N VAL A 30 12.79 -1.69 0.73
CA VAL A 30 12.60 -3.12 0.47
C VAL A 30 12.53 -3.40 -1.03
N THR A 31 11.73 -2.61 -1.77
CA THR A 31 11.56 -2.78 -3.22
C THR A 31 12.86 -2.51 -3.97
N LEU A 32 13.63 -1.49 -3.56
CA LEU A 32 14.95 -1.21 -4.12
C LEU A 32 15.91 -2.36 -3.87
N ALA A 33 15.96 -2.89 -2.65
CA ALA A 33 16.81 -4.05 -2.31
C ALA A 33 16.45 -5.28 -3.17
N LEU A 34 15.17 -5.60 -3.32
CA LEU A 34 14.70 -6.69 -4.18
C LEU A 34 15.03 -6.45 -5.65
N THR A 35 14.95 -5.20 -6.11
CA THR A 35 15.31 -4.81 -7.48
C THR A 35 16.81 -4.98 -7.72
N LEU A 36 17.66 -4.60 -6.75
CA LEU A 36 19.11 -4.81 -6.81
C LEU A 36 19.48 -6.29 -6.86
N VAL A 37 18.78 -7.14 -6.08
CA VAL A 37 18.94 -8.59 -6.17
C VAL A 37 18.59 -9.08 -7.58
N GLY A 38 17.45 -8.65 -8.15
CA GLY A 38 17.07 -8.99 -9.53
C GLY A 38 18.09 -8.51 -10.57
N LEU A 39 18.68 -7.33 -10.37
CA LEU A 39 19.73 -6.79 -11.24
C LEU A 39 20.97 -7.69 -11.26
N VAL A 40 21.44 -8.16 -10.10
CA VAL A 40 22.59 -9.07 -10.02
C VAL A 40 22.26 -10.43 -10.61
N LEU A 41 21.07 -10.98 -10.32
CA LEU A 41 20.63 -12.29 -10.81
C LEU A 41 20.47 -12.34 -12.34
N THR A 42 20.19 -11.20 -12.98
CA THR A 42 20.14 -11.10 -14.44
C THR A 42 21.48 -10.76 -15.07
N LEU A 43 22.61 -10.87 -14.33
CA LEU A 43 23.94 -10.46 -14.77
C LEU A 43 23.97 -9.03 -15.31
N PHE A 44 23.24 -8.13 -14.64
CA PHE A 44 23.07 -6.71 -15.01
C PHE A 44 22.32 -6.45 -16.32
N ILE A 45 21.80 -7.47 -17.01
CA ILE A 45 21.00 -7.29 -18.24
C ILE A 45 19.76 -6.44 -17.96
N SER A 46 19.16 -6.57 -16.77
CA SER A 46 17.99 -5.74 -16.43
C SER A 46 18.29 -4.26 -16.24
N ALA A 47 19.56 -3.83 -16.23
CA ALA A 47 19.91 -2.41 -16.21
C ALA A 47 19.27 -1.64 -17.38
N PHE A 48 19.16 -2.29 -18.55
CA PHE A 48 18.55 -1.70 -19.75
C PHE A 48 17.03 -1.47 -19.62
N PHE A 49 16.36 -2.17 -18.70
CA PHE A 49 14.92 -2.06 -18.43
C PHE A 49 14.64 -1.95 -16.93
N LEU A 50 15.51 -1.24 -16.21
CA LEU A 50 15.45 -1.12 -14.76
C LEU A 50 14.11 -0.56 -14.24
N PRO A 51 13.48 0.45 -14.87
CA PRO A 51 12.16 0.92 -14.44
C PRO A 51 11.09 -0.15 -14.52
N LEU A 52 11.14 -1.01 -15.54
CA LEU A 52 10.21 -2.12 -15.73
C LEU A 52 10.44 -3.21 -14.67
N LEU A 53 11.71 -3.56 -14.40
CA LEU A 53 12.05 -4.48 -13.32
C LEU A 53 11.55 -3.95 -11.97
N PHE A 54 11.83 -2.69 -11.65
CA PHE A 54 11.39 -2.06 -10.41
C PHE A 54 9.85 -2.08 -10.28
N ALA A 55 9.13 -1.75 -11.34
CA ALA A 55 7.67 -1.81 -11.36
C ALA A 55 7.16 -3.24 -11.13
N ALA A 56 7.72 -4.23 -11.82
CA ALA A 56 7.36 -5.64 -11.67
C ALA A 56 7.62 -6.14 -10.24
N VAL A 57 8.78 -5.81 -9.67
CA VAL A 57 9.14 -6.15 -8.28
C VAL A 57 8.20 -5.47 -7.29
N SER A 58 7.91 -4.17 -7.46
CA SER A 58 7.00 -3.40 -6.61
C SER A 58 5.60 -4.01 -6.59
N VAL A 59 5.07 -4.39 -7.77
CA VAL A 59 3.75 -5.03 -7.89
C VAL A 59 3.77 -6.43 -7.26
N ALA A 60 4.77 -7.26 -7.59
CA ALA A 60 4.87 -8.63 -7.08
C ALA A 60 5.01 -8.67 -5.55
N TYR A 61 5.97 -7.91 -5.00
CA TYR A 61 6.20 -7.81 -3.55
C TYR A 61 4.92 -7.37 -2.82
N ARG A 62 4.32 -6.26 -3.26
CA ARG A 62 3.14 -5.71 -2.59
C ARG A 62 1.93 -6.64 -2.70
N THR A 63 1.72 -7.27 -3.85
CA THR A 63 0.62 -8.23 -4.04
C THR A 63 0.76 -9.43 -3.12
N VAL A 64 1.95 -10.03 -3.05
CA VAL A 64 2.22 -11.19 -2.18
C VAL A 64 2.04 -10.81 -0.70
N MET A 65 2.56 -9.66 -0.29
CA MET A 65 2.46 -9.24 1.11
C MET A 65 1.02 -8.91 1.52
N LEU A 66 0.31 -8.12 0.70
CA LEU A 66 -1.07 -7.75 1.00
C LEU A 66 -2.01 -8.95 0.98
N SER A 67 -1.86 -9.87 0.02
CA SER A 67 -2.72 -11.06 -0.05
C SER A 67 -2.51 -12.04 1.11
N ARG A 68 -1.27 -12.20 1.60
CA ARG A 68 -0.95 -13.16 2.68
C ARG A 68 -1.12 -12.58 4.07
N TYR A 69 -0.75 -11.32 4.26
CA TYR A 69 -0.65 -10.71 5.59
C TYR A 69 -1.61 -9.53 5.81
N GLY A 70 -2.26 -9.04 4.75
CA GLY A 70 -3.09 -7.83 4.83
C GLY A 70 -2.27 -6.56 5.12
N ALA A 71 -0.96 -6.61 4.94
CA ALA A 71 -0.03 -5.50 5.16
C ALA A 71 1.30 -5.79 4.44
N THR A 72 1.96 -4.75 3.95
CA THR A 72 3.38 -4.81 3.51
C THR A 72 4.33 -4.79 4.70
N LEU A 73 5.63 -5.06 4.50
CA LEU A 73 6.59 -4.97 5.60
C LEU A 73 6.62 -3.56 6.21
N GLY A 74 6.61 -2.51 5.38
CA GLY A 74 6.53 -1.14 5.87
C GLY A 74 5.26 -0.89 6.69
N MET A 75 4.11 -1.39 6.22
CA MET A 75 2.86 -1.28 6.96
C MET A 75 2.90 -2.07 8.28
N MET A 76 3.49 -3.27 8.30
CA MET A 76 3.64 -4.07 9.52
C MET A 76 4.51 -3.35 10.56
N VAL A 77 5.62 -2.74 10.13
CA VAL A 77 6.50 -1.94 10.99
C VAL A 77 5.76 -0.71 11.53
N MET A 78 4.95 -0.05 10.70
CA MET A 78 4.15 1.11 11.10
C MET A 78 2.82 0.73 11.79
N ALA A 79 2.62 -0.55 12.14
CA ALA A 79 1.42 -1.07 12.78
C ALA A 79 0.11 -0.71 12.04
N LEU A 80 0.15 -0.76 10.71
CA LEU A 80 -0.99 -0.58 9.82
C LEU A 80 -1.50 -1.94 9.32
N LYS A 81 -2.81 -2.03 9.13
CA LYS A 81 -3.51 -3.16 8.52
C LYS A 81 -4.43 -2.65 7.42
N TRP A 82 -4.46 -3.34 6.29
CA TRP A 82 -5.31 -3.04 5.14
C TRP A 82 -6.58 -3.89 5.18
N ARG A 83 -7.74 -3.25 5.04
CA ARG A 83 -9.06 -3.90 5.14
C ARG A 83 -10.03 -3.32 4.11
N HIS A 84 -11.01 -4.11 3.69
CA HIS A 84 -12.18 -3.57 2.99
C HIS A 84 -13.06 -2.74 3.92
N LEU A 85 -13.84 -1.82 3.34
CA LEU A 85 -14.85 -1.04 4.07
C LEU A 85 -15.92 -1.92 4.74
N ASN A 86 -16.16 -3.12 4.21
CA ASN A 86 -17.03 -4.13 4.83
C ASN A 86 -16.36 -4.95 5.94
N GLY A 87 -15.13 -4.60 6.35
CA GLY A 87 -14.36 -5.28 7.40
C GLY A 87 -13.65 -6.57 6.97
N ARG A 88 -13.87 -7.07 5.74
CA ARG A 88 -13.24 -8.30 5.26
C ARG A 88 -11.76 -8.09 4.93
N THR A 89 -10.97 -9.17 5.05
CA THR A 89 -9.62 -9.22 4.46
C THR A 89 -9.73 -9.14 2.94
N PRO A 90 -8.99 -8.26 2.26
CA PRO A 90 -8.96 -8.22 0.80
C PRO A 90 -8.43 -9.53 0.21
N ASP A 91 -8.97 -9.90 -0.95
CA ASP A 91 -8.54 -11.09 -1.68
C ASP A 91 -7.28 -10.81 -2.52
N ALA A 92 -6.70 -11.86 -3.09
CA ALA A 92 -5.49 -11.75 -3.91
C ALA A 92 -5.71 -10.88 -5.16
N THR A 93 -6.92 -10.89 -5.74
CA THR A 93 -7.26 -10.06 -6.91
C THR A 93 -7.27 -8.59 -6.54
N THR A 94 -7.92 -8.22 -5.44
CA THR A 94 -7.90 -6.84 -4.93
C THR A 94 -6.47 -6.41 -4.62
N ALA A 95 -5.65 -7.27 -4.01
CA ALA A 95 -4.24 -6.98 -3.73
C ALA A 95 -3.41 -6.71 -5.01
N LEU A 96 -3.68 -7.45 -6.09
CA LEU A 96 -3.02 -7.22 -7.38
C LEU A 96 -3.44 -5.90 -7.99
N ILE A 97 -4.75 -5.64 -8.08
CA ILE A 97 -5.30 -4.39 -8.63
C ILE A 97 -4.80 -3.19 -7.82
N TYR A 98 -4.76 -3.32 -6.50
CA TYR A 98 -4.19 -2.33 -5.60
C TYR A 98 -2.74 -2.00 -5.95
N SER A 99 -1.92 -3.05 -6.07
CA SER A 99 -0.49 -2.92 -6.31
C SER A 99 -0.19 -2.34 -7.69
N SER A 100 -0.95 -2.74 -8.72
CA SER A 100 -0.83 -2.19 -10.07
C SER A 100 -1.31 -0.74 -10.14
N ALA A 101 -2.45 -0.41 -9.52
CA ALA A 101 -2.96 0.96 -9.49
C ALA A 101 -1.97 1.89 -8.79
N HIS A 102 -1.39 1.44 -7.67
CA HIS A 102 -0.34 2.17 -6.97
C HIS A 102 0.87 2.41 -7.88
N ALA A 103 1.37 1.40 -8.59
CA ALA A 103 2.50 1.54 -9.50
C ALA A 103 2.22 2.54 -10.63
N VAL A 104 1.03 2.52 -11.22
CA VAL A 104 0.60 3.49 -12.26
C VAL A 104 0.47 4.90 -11.68
N MET A 105 -0.08 5.05 -10.48
CA MET A 105 -0.20 6.38 -9.86
C MET A 105 1.15 7.03 -9.60
N TRP A 106 2.21 6.25 -9.35
CA TRP A 106 3.57 6.79 -9.21
C TRP A 106 4.18 7.30 -10.51
N THR A 107 3.64 6.93 -11.68
CA THR A 107 4.12 7.47 -12.96
C THR A 107 3.43 8.79 -13.34
N VAL A 108 2.30 9.12 -12.69
CA VAL A 108 1.49 10.30 -12.99
C VAL A 108 1.43 11.23 -11.78
N PHE A 109 2.36 12.19 -11.72
CA PHE A 109 2.53 13.10 -10.58
C PHE A 109 1.24 13.77 -10.05
N PRO A 110 0.32 14.30 -10.90
CA PRO A 110 -0.93 14.88 -10.42
C PRO A 110 -1.81 13.90 -9.62
N LEU A 111 -1.80 12.60 -9.95
CA LEU A 111 -2.59 11.60 -9.23
C LEU A 111 -2.11 11.44 -7.79
N GLN A 112 -0.83 11.70 -7.50
CA GLN A 112 -0.33 11.64 -6.13
C GLN A 112 -0.79 12.80 -5.27
N ILE A 113 -0.87 14.01 -5.84
CA ILE A 113 -1.42 15.17 -5.12
C ILE A 113 -2.89 14.91 -4.77
N VAL A 114 -3.66 14.41 -5.73
CA VAL A 114 -5.08 14.04 -5.51
C VAL A 114 -5.18 12.96 -4.42
N SER A 115 -4.34 11.92 -4.48
CA SER A 115 -4.35 10.86 -3.47
C SER A 115 -4.03 11.37 -2.07
N ILE A 116 -3.02 12.24 -1.93
CA ILE A 116 -2.67 12.85 -0.62
C ILE A 116 -3.83 13.71 -0.12
N ALA A 117 -4.44 14.52 -0.99
CA ALA A 117 -5.59 15.34 -0.62
C ALA A 117 -6.76 14.46 -0.13
N LEU A 118 -7.08 13.36 -0.83
CA LEU A 118 -8.11 12.41 -0.41
C LEU A 118 -7.80 11.78 0.96
N ILE A 119 -6.54 11.43 1.23
CA ILE A 119 -6.13 10.88 2.53
C ILE A 119 -6.37 11.89 3.66
N LEU A 120 -6.09 13.16 3.41
CA LEU A 120 -6.24 14.21 4.42
C LEU A 120 -7.70 14.64 4.64
N MET A 121 -8.55 14.52 3.62
CA MET A 121 -9.95 14.97 3.67
C MET A 121 -10.95 13.86 4.00
N SER A 122 -10.69 12.60 3.63
CA SER A 122 -11.64 11.50 3.84
C SER A 122 -11.63 10.99 5.29
N SER A 123 -12.81 10.61 5.80
CA SER A 123 -12.96 10.09 7.16
C SER A 123 -12.18 8.79 7.39
N TYR A 124 -12.11 7.93 6.37
CA TYR A 124 -11.37 6.66 6.40
C TYR A 124 -9.90 6.79 5.93
N ARG A 125 -9.38 8.01 5.75
CA ARG A 125 -7.98 8.30 5.34
C ARG A 125 -7.54 7.55 4.06
N GLN A 126 -8.48 7.45 3.11
CA GLN A 126 -8.35 6.72 1.85
C GLN A 126 -7.59 7.55 0.81
N GLY A 127 -6.66 6.91 0.11
CA GLY A 127 -6.08 7.42 -1.12
C GLY A 127 -6.97 7.12 -2.33
N LEU A 128 -6.54 7.59 -3.50
CA LEU A 128 -7.34 7.47 -4.73
C LEU A 128 -7.63 5.99 -5.09
N HIS A 129 -6.63 5.13 -5.02
CA HIS A 129 -6.76 3.69 -5.27
C HIS A 129 -7.52 2.98 -4.14
N ASP A 130 -7.45 3.49 -2.90
CA ASP A 130 -8.22 2.94 -1.77
C ASP A 130 -9.73 3.18 -1.98
N HIS A 131 -10.11 4.36 -2.51
CA HIS A 131 -11.48 4.68 -2.89
C HIS A 131 -12.00 3.79 -4.02
N LEU A 132 -11.19 3.58 -5.07
CA LEU A 132 -11.56 2.71 -6.20
C LEU A 132 -11.89 1.28 -5.73
N LEU A 133 -11.14 0.79 -4.74
CA LEU A 133 -11.25 -0.59 -4.25
C LEU A 133 -12.13 -0.74 -3.00
N SER A 134 -12.71 0.35 -2.50
CA SER A 134 -13.47 0.35 -1.24
C SER A 134 -12.66 -0.29 -0.09
N THR A 135 -11.42 0.16 0.06
CA THR A 135 -10.50 -0.30 1.11
C THR A 135 -10.01 0.86 1.96
N THR A 136 -9.49 0.57 3.15
CA THR A 136 -8.89 1.56 4.04
C THR A 136 -7.70 0.94 4.77
N MET A 137 -6.83 1.80 5.29
CA MET A 137 -5.78 1.44 6.22
C MET A 137 -6.16 1.95 7.61
N LEU A 138 -5.95 1.09 8.61
CA LEU A 138 -6.22 1.41 10.00
C LEU A 138 -5.16 0.80 10.91
N HIS A 139 -5.11 1.28 12.13
CA HIS A 139 -4.15 0.78 13.12
C HIS A 139 -4.45 -0.67 13.52
N LYS A 140 -3.42 -1.53 13.54
CA LYS A 140 -3.51 -3.00 13.68
C LYS A 140 -4.25 -3.49 14.94
N ILE A 141 -4.35 -2.67 15.99
CA ILE A 141 -4.97 -3.01 17.28
C ILE A 141 -6.52 -3.08 17.19
N ALA A 142 -7.12 -2.80 16.02
CA ALA A 142 -8.56 -2.95 15.86
C ALA A 142 -8.98 -4.42 16.14
N PRO A 143 -10.05 -4.65 16.93
CA PRO A 143 -10.49 -6.00 17.27
C PRO A 143 -10.77 -6.80 15.99
N ASP A 144 -10.07 -7.93 15.87
CA ASP A 144 -10.14 -8.85 14.73
C ASP A 144 -11.44 -9.61 14.67
#